data_AF-A0A7J8WSA7-F1
#
_entry.id   AF-A0A7J8WSA7-F1
#
_cell.length_a   1.000
_cell.length_b   1.000
_cell.length_c   1.000
_cell.angle_alpha   90.00
_cell.angle_beta   90.00
_cell.angle_gamma   90.00
#
_symmetry.space_group_name_H-M   'P 1'
#
loop_
_entity.id
_entity.type
_entity.pdbx_description
1 polymer ?
#
loop_
_entity_poly.entity_id
_entity_poly.type
_entity_poly.pdbx_seq_one_letter_code
_entity_poly.pdbx_strand_id
1 'polypeptide(L)'
;MTVQQNIDFVNNQRASDLGSLTSANGPLVLVGEWTAEFARNDASMEDYQRFAKAQLDVYGRATFGWAYWAYNCDRNHWSLKWMIENNFIQLK
;
A
#
# COMPACT_ATOMS: atom_id res chain seq x y z
N MET A 1 11.06 -6.36 -10.91
CA MET A 1 10.66 -7.19 -9.76
C MET A 1 9.45 -8.03 -10.16
N THR A 2 9.37 -9.28 -9.71
CA THR A 2 8.15 -10.11 -9.79
C THR A 2 7.09 -9.56 -8.84
N VAL A 3 5.84 -10.02 -8.96
CA VAL A 3 4.78 -9.69 -7.99
C VAL A 3 5.26 -10.02 -6.57
N GLN A 4 5.78 -11.23 -6.36
CA GLN A 4 6.25 -11.67 -5.04
C GLN A 4 7.40 -10.79 -4.52
N GLN A 5 8.36 -10.42 -5.36
CA GLN A 5 9.45 -9.54 -4.93
C GLN A 5 8.96 -8.15 -4.50
N ASN A 6 7.91 -7.61 -5.15
CA ASN A 6 7.30 -6.34 -4.73
C ASN A 6 6.59 -6.47 -3.37
N ILE A 7 5.87 -7.58 -3.16
CA ILE A 7 5.23 -7.89 -1.87
C ILE A 7 6.28 -8.07 -0.77
N ASP A 8 7.35 -8.82 -1.04
CA ASP A 8 8.43 -9.05 -0.08
C ASP A 8 9.16 -7.76 0.28
N PHE A 9 9.34 -6.85 -0.68
CA PHE A 9 9.92 -5.53 -0.40
C PHE A 9 9.05 -4.70 0.55
N VAL A 10 7.72 -4.76 0.41
CA VAL A 10 6.78 -4.12 1.35
C VAL A 10 6.87 -4.75 2.74
N ASN A 11 6.81 -6.08 2.82
CA ASN A 11 6.78 -6.82 4.08
C ASN A 11 8.10 -6.80 4.85
N ASN A 12 9.22 -6.59 4.15
CA ASN A 12 10.56 -6.58 4.75
C ASN A 12 11.12 -5.15 4.86
N GLN A 13 11.51 -4.55 3.73
CA GLN A 13 12.21 -3.27 3.75
C GLN A 13 11.30 -2.15 4.27
N ARG A 14 10.14 -1.94 3.64
CA ARG A 14 9.23 -0.85 4.06
C ARG A 14 8.69 -1.04 5.47
N ALA A 15 8.44 -2.28 5.89
CA ALA A 15 8.05 -2.58 7.26
C ALA A 15 9.16 -2.25 8.27
N SER A 16 10.42 -2.56 7.96
CA SER A 16 11.57 -2.20 8.79
C SER A 16 11.76 -0.68 8.86
N ASP A 17 11.65 0.01 7.72
CA ASP A 17 11.80 1.46 7.66
C ASP A 17 10.72 2.15 8.50
N LEU A 18 9.45 1.76 8.34
CA LEU A 18 8.34 2.28 9.12
C LEU A 18 8.50 1.96 10.63
N GLY A 19 8.97 0.77 10.95
CA GLY A 19 9.26 0.36 12.33
C GLY A 19 10.36 1.21 12.98
N SER A 20 11.39 1.61 12.22
CA SER A 20 12.48 2.46 12.73
C SER A 20 12.02 3.88 13.09
N LEU A 21 10.95 4.37 12.46
CA LEU A 21 10.33 5.67 12.75
C LEU A 21 9.30 5.59 13.89
N THR A 22 8.83 4.38 14.21
CA THR A 22 7.75 4.17 15.18
C THR A 22 8.34 3.81 16.54
N SER A 23 8.40 4.78 17.44
CA SER A 23 8.87 4.58 18.82
C SER A 23 7.78 4.91 19.85
N ALA A 24 7.89 4.30 21.04
CA ALA A 24 7.01 4.64 22.16
C ALA A 24 7.21 6.11 22.55
N ASN A 25 6.12 6.89 22.54
CA ASN A 25 6.12 8.36 22.72
C ASN A 25 6.87 9.14 21.63
N GLY A 26 7.11 8.54 20.47
CA GLY A 26 7.68 9.21 19.29
C GLY A 26 6.67 10.12 18.57
N PRO A 27 7.13 10.85 17.54
CA PRO A 27 6.24 11.62 16.69
C PRO A 27 5.21 10.73 15.99
N LEU A 28 4.06 11.31 15.66
CA LEU A 28 3.04 10.63 14.86
C LEU A 28 3.55 10.52 13.41
N VAL A 29 3.52 9.31 12.86
CA VAL A 29 4.04 8.98 11.54
C VAL A 29 2.88 8.75 10.58
N LEU A 30 2.90 9.47 9.46
CA LEU A 30 1.93 9.32 8.36
C LEU A 30 2.64 8.74 7.14
N VAL A 31 2.11 7.65 6.57
CA VAL A 31 2.46 7.27 5.19
C VAL A 31 1.64 8.13 4.25
N GLY A 32 2.20 9.29 3.88
CA GLY A 32 1.45 10.36 3.20
C GLY A 32 1.00 10.04 1.78
N GLU A 33 1.73 9.18 1.07
CA GLU A 33 1.39 8.80 -0.31
C GLU A 33 1.81 7.36 -0.58
N TRP A 34 0.87 6.55 -1.08
CA TRP A 34 1.12 5.23 -1.64
C TRP A 34 0.04 4.85 -2.66
N THR A 35 0.35 3.94 -3.58
CA THR A 35 -0.58 3.42 -4.59
C THR A 35 -0.45 1.91 -4.71
N ALA A 36 -1.43 1.24 -5.32
CA ALA A 36 -1.35 -0.19 -5.62
C ALA A 36 -0.66 -0.49 -6.96
N GLU A 37 -0.24 0.54 -7.71
CA GLU A 37 0.55 0.34 -8.93
C GLU A 37 2.00 -0.06 -8.61
N PHE A 38 2.53 -1.07 -9.30
CA PHE A 38 3.92 -1.57 -9.14
C PHE A 38 4.61 -1.87 -10.49
N ALA A 39 4.21 -1.13 -11.53
CA ALA A 39 4.78 -1.11 -12.88
C ALA A 39 4.78 -2.49 -13.56
N ARG A 40 3.68 -3.24 -13.43
CA ARG A 40 3.51 -4.55 -14.06
C ARG A 40 2.26 -4.62 -14.92
N ASN A 41 2.49 -4.91 -16.20
CA ASN A 41 1.43 -5.02 -17.22
C ASN A 41 0.87 -6.45 -17.33
N ASP A 42 1.49 -7.43 -16.68
CA ASP A 42 1.15 -8.86 -16.71
C ASP A 42 0.60 -9.36 -15.37
N ALA A 43 0.39 -8.47 -14.39
CA ALA A 43 -0.16 -8.83 -13.09
C ALA A 43 -1.69 -9.02 -13.16
N SER A 44 -2.17 -10.08 -12.52
CA SER A 44 -3.60 -10.37 -12.40
C SER A 44 -4.29 -9.48 -11.36
N MET A 45 -5.62 -9.49 -11.33
CA MET A 45 -6.39 -8.84 -10.25
C MET A 45 -5.96 -9.33 -8.86
N GLU A 46 -5.75 -10.65 -8.71
CA GLU A 46 -5.30 -11.25 -7.44
C GLU A 46 -3.92 -10.73 -7.03
N ASP A 47 -3.00 -10.53 -7.99
CA ASP A 47 -1.68 -9.99 -7.71
C ASP A 47 -1.76 -8.56 -7.15
N TYR A 48 -2.61 -7.71 -7.74
CA TYR A 48 -2.86 -6.36 -7.23
C TYR A 48 -3.53 -6.37 -5.86
N GLN A 49 -4.49 -7.27 -5.61
CA GLN A 49 -5.10 -7.45 -4.29
C GLN A 49 -4.06 -7.83 -3.24
N ARG A 50 -3.20 -8.82 -3.55
CA ARG A 50 -2.13 -9.27 -2.65
C ARG A 50 -1.13 -8.15 -2.36
N PHE A 51 -0.74 -7.38 -3.38
CA PHE A 51 0.16 -6.24 -3.22
C PHE A 51 -0.47 -5.10 -2.40
N ALA A 52 -1.70 -4.71 -2.71
CA ALA A 52 -2.42 -3.68 -1.95
C ALA A 52 -2.65 -4.10 -0.50
N LYS A 53 -2.98 -5.38 -0.25
CA LYS A 53 -3.11 -5.95 1.09
C LYS A 53 -1.81 -5.85 1.88
N ALA A 54 -0.67 -6.21 1.29
CA ALA A 54 0.63 -6.10 1.96
C ALA A 54 0.91 -4.65 2.38
N GLN A 55 0.60 -3.67 1.51
CA GLN A 55 0.74 -2.26 1.83
C GLN A 55 -0.20 -1.80 2.94
N LEU A 56 -1.47 -2.19 2.92
CA LEU A 56 -2.43 -1.88 4.00
C LEU A 56 -1.99 -2.47 5.34
N ASP A 57 -1.53 -3.73 5.35
CA ASP A 57 -1.08 -4.43 6.56
C ASP A 57 0.20 -3.81 7.16
N VAL A 58 1.08 -3.25 6.32
CA VAL A 58 2.32 -2.58 6.75
C VAL A 58 2.04 -1.12 7.13
N TYR A 59 1.43 -0.33 6.25
CA TYR A 59 1.19 1.10 6.47
C TYR A 59 0.10 1.36 7.52
N GLY A 60 -0.80 0.41 7.75
CA GLY A 60 -1.73 0.44 8.88
C GLY A 60 -1.03 0.45 10.25
N ARG A 61 0.27 0.15 10.31
CA ARG A 61 1.09 0.23 11.54
C ARG A 61 1.59 1.65 11.83
N ALA A 62 1.48 2.57 10.87
CA ALA A 62 1.88 3.96 11.05
C ALA A 62 1.01 4.63 12.13
N THR A 63 1.63 5.39 13.02
CA THR A 63 0.96 5.89 14.24
C THR A 63 -0.04 7.02 13.99
N PHE A 64 0.02 7.68 12.83
CA PHE A 64 -1.00 8.64 12.38
C PHE A 64 -1.91 8.10 11.27
N GLY A 65 -1.59 6.91 10.73
CA GLY A 65 -2.29 6.30 9.60
C GLY A 65 -1.58 6.51 8.26
N TRP A 66 -2.37 6.51 7.18
CA TRP A 66 -1.88 6.54 5.81
C TRP A 66 -2.87 7.27 4.89
N ALA A 67 -2.37 7.74 3.75
CA ALA A 67 -3.20 8.29 2.68
C ALA A 67 -2.83 7.68 1.33
N TYR A 68 -3.85 7.23 0.59
CA TYR A 68 -3.68 6.66 -0.74
C TYR A 68 -3.54 7.80 -1.76
N TRP A 69 -2.51 7.74 -2.59
CA TRP A 69 -2.34 8.61 -3.73
C TRP A 69 -2.86 7.91 -5.00
N ALA A 70 -4.02 8.26 -5.54
CA ALA A 70 -4.94 9.35 -5.14
C ALA A 70 -6.37 8.83 -4.94
N TYR A 71 -7.28 9.67 -4.43
CA TYR A 71 -8.70 9.32 -4.34
C TYR A 71 -9.28 8.99 -5.73
N ASN A 72 -9.03 9.87 -6.71
CA ASN A 72 -9.47 9.72 -8.10
C ASN A 72 -8.30 9.97 -9.07
N CYS A 73 -8.20 9.16 -10.12
CA CYS A 73 -7.17 9.24 -11.15
C CYS A 73 -7.66 8.51 -12.41
N ASP A 74 -7.30 9.01 -13.60
CA ASP A 74 -7.62 8.36 -14.87
C ASP A 74 -6.92 7.01 -15.05
N ARG A 75 -5.94 6.70 -14.20
CA ARG A 75 -5.27 5.40 -14.15
C ARG A 75 -5.87 4.57 -13.02
N ASN A 76 -6.56 3.49 -13.37
CA ASN A 76 -7.33 2.63 -12.46
C ASN A 76 -6.61 2.29 -11.14
N HIS A 77 -5.41 1.72 -11.20
CA HIS A 77 -4.65 1.33 -10.00
C HIS A 77 -4.05 2.49 -9.20
N TRP A 78 -4.21 3.73 -9.68
CA TRP A 78 -3.88 4.95 -8.95
C TRP A 78 -5.13 5.63 -8.36
N SER A 79 -6.34 5.11 -8.60
CA SER A 79 -7.58 5.61 -8.02
C SER A 79 -8.05 4.71 -6.89
N LEU A 80 -7.98 5.19 -5.64
CA LEU A 80 -8.52 4.48 -4.48
C LEU A 80 -10.02 4.17 -4.68
N LYS A 81 -10.78 5.14 -5.22
CA LYS A 81 -12.19 4.97 -5.52
C LYS A 81 -12.41 3.76 -6.44
N TRP A 82 -11.73 3.73 -7.59
CA TRP A 82 -11.85 2.62 -8.54
C TRP A 82 -11.42 1.29 -7.91
N MET A 83 -10.33 1.28 -7.13
CA MET A 83 -9.80 0.10 -6.46
C MET A 83 -10.79 -0.50 -5.46
N ILE A 84 -11.53 0.33 -4.72
CA ILE A 84 -12.58 -0.13 -3.79
C ILE A 84 -13.81 -0.63 -4.57
N GLU A 85 -14.29 0.16 -5.54
CA GLU A 85 -15.48 -0.17 -6.34
C GLU A 85 -15.30 -1.46 -7.15
N ASN A 86 -14.06 -1.80 -7.52
CA ASN A 86 -13.74 -3.01 -8.28
C ASN A 86 -13.13 -4.12 -7.42
N ASN A 87 -13.26 -4.06 -6.09
CA ASN A 87 -12.84 -5.10 -5.14
C ASN A 87 -11.34 -5.41 -5.10
N PHE A 88 -10.48 -4.51 -5.58
CA PHE A 88 -9.03 -4.66 -5.43
C PHE A 88 -8.56 -4.30 -4.01
N ILE A 89 -9.25 -3.36 -3.36
CA ILE A 89 -9.01 -2.97 -1.96
C ILE A 89 -10.31 -3.12 -1.17
N GLN A 90 -10.22 -3.73 0.00
CA GLN A 90 -11.28 -3.75 1.00
C GLN A 90 -10.79 -3.04 2.25
N LEU A 91 -11.44 -1.93 2.60
CA LEU A 91 -11.23 -1.24 3.86
C LEU A 91 -12.17 -1.87 4.89
N LYS A 92 -11.67 -2.15 6.09
CA LYS A 92 -12.46 -2.67 7.21
C LYS A 92 -13.06 -1.53 8.02
#